data_AF-A0A9E3CMX5-F1
#
_entry.id   AF-A0A9E3CMX5-F1
#
_cell.length_a   1.000
_cell.length_b   1.000
_cell.length_c   1.000
_cell.angle_alpha   90.00
_cell.angle_beta   90.00
_cell.angle_gamma   90.00
#
_symmetry.space_group_name_H-M   'P 1'
#
loop_
_entity.id
_entity.type
_entity.pdbx_description
1 polymer ?
#
loop_
_entity_poly.entity_id
_entity_poly.type
_entity_poly.pdbx_seq_one_letter_code
_entity_poly.pdbx_strand_id
1 'polypeptide(L)'
;MLVGYLFTVAVEAPVLVLFLSKHHELKRRLFAGLWLTACTYPVVVLVLPPLFEGSSRAAYLAVAETFAPAAECALFYLAFGGQGGEGVTRRDLLTIVAANLLSFLAGEVLGAYGWFGLFR
;
A
#
# COMPACT_ATOMS: atom_id res chain seq x y z
N MET A 1 -7.62 -8.55 -9.99
CA MET A 1 -6.20 -8.15 -10.09
C MET A 1 -6.01 -6.73 -10.63
N LEU A 2 -6.23 -6.46 -11.94
CA LEU A 2 -5.97 -5.11 -12.48
C LEU A 2 -6.87 -4.02 -11.86
N VAL A 3 -8.18 -4.28 -11.74
CA VAL A 3 -9.12 -3.32 -11.14
C VAL A 3 -8.77 -3.00 -9.69
N GLY A 4 -8.31 -4.00 -8.92
CA GLY A 4 -7.90 -3.80 -7.53
C GLY A 4 -6.61 -3.05 -7.38
N TYR A 5 -5.62 -3.40 -8.20
CA TYR A 5 -4.40 -2.63 -8.29
C TYR A 5 -4.69 -1.15 -8.63
N LEU A 6 -5.49 -0.88 -9.67
CA LEU A 6 -5.82 0.49 -10.08
C LEU A 6 -6.62 1.24 -9.00
N PHE A 7 -7.53 0.56 -8.30
CA PHE A 7 -8.26 1.13 -7.19
C PHE A 7 -7.34 1.52 -6.04
N THR A 8 -6.45 0.60 -5.64
CA THR A 8 -5.47 0.84 -4.57
C THR A 8 -4.57 2.02 -4.93
N VAL A 9 -4.01 2.04 -6.14
CA VAL A 9 -3.19 3.16 -6.64
C VAL A 9 -3.98 4.47 -6.66
N ALA A 10 -5.26 4.46 -7.05
CA ALA A 10 -6.09 5.65 -7.09
C ALA A 10 -6.35 6.24 -5.69
N VAL A 11 -6.32 5.42 -4.64
CA VAL A 11 -6.45 5.88 -3.24
C VAL A 11 -5.10 6.28 -2.65
N GLU A 12 -4.05 5.48 -2.87
CA GLU A 12 -2.73 5.70 -2.27
C GLU A 12 -1.97 6.86 -2.89
N ALA A 13 -1.96 6.98 -4.23
CA ALA A 13 -1.17 7.98 -4.92
C ALA A 13 -1.52 9.43 -4.54
N PRO A 14 -2.80 9.83 -4.37
CA PRO A 14 -3.14 11.16 -3.84
C PRO A 14 -2.59 11.42 -2.45
N VAL A 15 -2.66 10.43 -1.55
CA VAL A 15 -2.12 10.55 -0.18
C VAL A 15 -0.61 10.76 -0.24
N LEU A 16 0.10 9.96 -1.03
CA LEU A 16 1.54 10.11 -1.20
C LEU A 16 1.92 11.45 -1.84
N VAL A 17 1.19 11.91 -2.87
CA VAL A 17 1.45 13.21 -3.51
C VAL A 17 1.29 14.37 -2.53
N LEU A 18 0.26 14.33 -1.68
CA LEU A 18 -0.05 15.41 -0.74
C LEU A 18 0.83 15.40 0.51
N PHE A 19 1.13 14.22 1.05
CA PHE A 19 1.72 14.11 2.40
C PHE A 19 3.21 13.76 2.41
N LEU A 20 3.77 13.17 1.33
CA LEU A 20 5.21 12.98 1.21
C LEU A 20 5.93 14.32 1.30
N SER A 21 7.14 14.26 1.82
CA SER A 21 7.95 15.45 2.07
C SER A 21 8.22 16.22 0.77
N LYS A 22 8.27 17.56 0.89
CA LYS A 22 8.45 18.48 -0.24
C LYS A 22 9.71 18.24 -1.07
N HIS A 23 10.67 17.52 -0.49
CA HIS A 23 11.93 17.13 -1.12
C HIS A 23 11.76 16.22 -2.34
N HIS A 24 10.67 15.44 -2.41
CA HIS A 24 10.42 14.59 -3.56
C HIS A 24 9.70 15.36 -4.66
N GLU A 25 10.25 15.35 -5.87
CA GLU A 25 9.56 15.87 -7.06
C GLU A 25 8.24 15.13 -7.31
N LEU A 26 7.25 15.81 -7.90
CA LEU A 26 5.93 15.22 -8.17
C LEU A 26 6.00 13.90 -8.94
N LYS A 27 6.93 13.79 -9.90
CA LYS A 27 7.17 12.56 -10.67
C LYS A 27 7.56 11.39 -9.76
N ARG A 28 8.40 11.64 -8.76
CA ARG A 28 8.85 10.61 -7.79
C ARG A 28 7.71 10.16 -6.88
N ARG A 29 6.85 11.09 -6.46
CA ARG A 29 5.68 10.77 -5.62
C ARG A 29 4.66 9.92 -6.37
N LEU A 30 4.37 10.28 -7.62
CA LEU A 30 3.49 9.50 -8.49
C LEU A 30 4.09 8.14 -8.81
N PHE A 31 5.39 8.09 -9.14
CA PHE A 31 6.08 6.83 -9.39
C PHE A 31 6.06 5.94 -8.15
N ALA A 32 6.32 6.47 -6.95
CA ALA A 32 6.26 5.73 -5.71
C ALA A 32 4.86 5.12 -5.49
N GLY A 33 3.79 5.90 -5.66
CA GLY A 33 2.43 5.38 -5.51
C GLY A 33 2.01 4.33 -6.53
N LEU A 34 2.64 4.29 -7.71
CA LEU A 34 2.36 3.26 -8.71
C LEU A 34 3.23 2.02 -8.49
N TRP A 35 4.52 2.23 -8.19
CA TRP A 35 5.55 1.23 -8.13
C TRP A 35 5.51 0.41 -6.84
N LEU A 36 5.30 1.06 -5.69
CA LEU A 36 5.25 0.39 -4.39
C LEU A 36 4.14 -0.67 -4.38
N THR A 37 2.92 -0.25 -4.73
CA THR A 37 1.77 -1.13 -4.88
C THR A 37 2.00 -2.22 -5.94
N ALA A 38 2.72 -1.93 -7.03
CA ALA A 38 3.02 -2.91 -8.06
C ALA A 38 3.94 -4.03 -7.55
N CYS A 39 4.82 -3.72 -6.59
CA CYS A 39 5.69 -4.72 -5.96
C CYS A 39 4.98 -5.53 -4.88
N THR A 40 4.04 -4.94 -4.13
CA THR A 40 3.40 -5.59 -2.98
C THR A 40 2.11 -6.31 -3.32
N TYR A 41 1.29 -5.76 -4.23
CA TYR A 41 -0.03 -6.31 -4.58
C TYR A 41 0.02 -7.74 -5.13
N PRO A 42 0.95 -8.14 -6.03
CA PRO A 42 1.02 -9.52 -6.50
C PRO A 42 1.30 -10.51 -5.36
N VAL A 43 2.10 -10.13 -4.36
CA VAL A 43 2.36 -10.99 -3.20
C VAL A 43 1.08 -11.17 -2.38
N VAL A 44 0.38 -10.07 -2.11
CA VAL A 44 -0.87 -10.11 -1.33
C VAL A 44 -1.97 -10.92 -2.03
N VAL A 45 -2.05 -10.88 -3.37
CA VAL A 45 -3.14 -11.52 -4.12
C VAL A 45 -2.79 -12.93 -4.63
N LEU A 46 -1.52 -13.23 -4.88
CA LEU A 46 -1.12 -14.53 -5.45
C LEU A 46 -0.38 -15.42 -4.45
N VAL A 47 0.36 -14.84 -3.52
CA VAL A 47 1.22 -15.62 -2.60
C VAL A 47 0.52 -15.83 -1.25
N LEU A 48 -0.11 -14.80 -0.69
CA LEU A 48 -0.76 -14.95 0.61
C LEU A 48 -1.99 -15.87 0.60
N PRO A 49 -2.92 -15.84 -0.37
CA PRO A 49 -4.12 -16.69 -0.31
C PRO A 49 -3.83 -18.20 -0.19
N PRO A 50 -2.95 -18.82 -1.01
CA PRO A 50 -2.65 -20.25 -0.88
C PRO A 50 -1.94 -20.59 0.45
N LEU A 51 -1.18 -19.66 1.04
CA LEU A 51 -0.53 -19.86 2.34
C LEU A 51 -1.52 -19.85 3.52
N PHE A 52 -2.68 -19.23 3.35
CA PHE A 52 -3.72 -19.09 4.37
C PHE A 52 -4.97 -19.93 4.04
N GLU A 53 -4.88 -20.87 3.10
CA GLU A 53 -5.92 -21.87 2.86
C GLU A 53 -6.20 -22.64 4.17
N GLY A 54 -7.45 -22.60 4.65
CA GLY A 54 -7.86 -23.22 5.91
C GLY A 54 -7.66 -22.35 7.17
N SER A 55 -7.13 -21.14 7.04
CA SER A 55 -7.04 -20.16 8.15
C SER A 55 -8.24 -19.21 8.19
N SER A 56 -8.38 -18.46 9.29
CA SER A 56 -9.43 -17.44 9.40
C SER A 56 -9.12 -16.22 8.52
N ARG A 57 -10.16 -15.57 7.98
CA ARG A 57 -10.04 -14.30 7.23
C ARG A 57 -9.26 -13.25 8.03
N ALA A 58 -9.47 -13.19 9.34
CA ALA A 58 -8.79 -12.24 10.22
C ALA A 58 -7.28 -12.46 10.26
N ALA A 59 -6.81 -13.72 10.26
CA ALA A 59 -5.39 -14.03 10.22
C ALA A 59 -4.76 -13.63 8.88
N TYR A 60 -5.44 -13.92 7.76
CA TYR A 60 -5.02 -13.47 6.43
C TYR A 60 -4.90 -11.94 6.37
N LEU A 61 -5.94 -11.22 6.80
CA LEU A 61 -5.95 -9.75 6.79
C LEU A 61 -4.85 -9.19 7.69
N ALA A 62 -4.71 -9.66 8.93
CA ALA A 62 -3.67 -9.18 9.83
C ALA A 62 -2.26 -9.28 9.21
N VAL A 63 -2.00 -10.38 8.48
CA VAL A 63 -0.71 -10.56 7.81
C VAL A 63 -0.59 -9.71 6.55
N ALA A 64 -1.63 -9.64 5.70
CA ALA A 64 -1.64 -8.81 4.50
C ALA A 64 -1.45 -7.32 4.85
N GLU A 65 -2.21 -6.82 5.82
CA GLU A 65 -2.19 -5.42 6.28
C GLU A 65 -0.94 -5.06 7.08
N THR A 66 -0.17 -6.04 7.54
CA THR A 66 1.16 -5.80 8.13
C THR A 66 2.24 -5.86 7.05
N PHE A 67 2.16 -6.86 6.17
CA PHE A 67 3.13 -7.11 5.12
C PHE A 67 3.19 -5.96 4.10
N ALA A 68 2.04 -5.54 3.57
CA ALA A 68 1.98 -4.52 2.53
C ALA A 68 2.66 -3.21 2.95
N PRO A 69 2.26 -2.54 4.05
CA PRO A 69 2.90 -1.28 4.44
C PRO A 69 4.36 -1.48 4.88
N ALA A 70 4.72 -2.61 5.49
CA ALA A 70 6.10 -2.89 5.86
C ALA A 70 7.01 -3.03 4.62
N ALA A 71 6.55 -3.78 3.61
CA ALA A 71 7.27 -3.95 2.36
C ALA A 71 7.36 -2.64 1.57
N GLU A 72 6.28 -1.86 1.50
CA GLU A 72 6.29 -0.55 0.83
C GLU A 72 7.24 0.44 1.52
N CYS A 73 7.24 0.47 2.85
CA CYS A 73 8.18 1.26 3.64
C CYS A 73 9.63 0.85 3.38
N ALA A 74 9.91 -0.45 3.35
CA ALA A 74 11.25 -0.97 3.07
C ALA A 74 11.70 -0.60 1.64
N LEU A 75 10.85 -0.82 0.64
CA LEU A 75 11.13 -0.48 -0.76
C LEU A 75 11.34 1.03 -0.95
N PHE A 76 10.50 1.86 -0.34
CA PHE A 76 10.64 3.31 -0.40
C PHE A 76 11.93 3.78 0.28
N TYR A 77 12.25 3.25 1.47
CA TYR A 77 13.48 3.59 2.17
C TYR A 77 14.72 3.15 1.37
N LEU A 78 14.71 1.97 0.76
CA LEU A 78 15.82 1.52 -0.08
C LEU A 78 15.99 2.37 -1.34
N ALA A 79 14.90 2.87 -1.93
CA ALA A 79 14.94 3.69 -3.13
C ALA A 79 15.23 5.18 -2.87
N PHE A 80 14.76 5.73 -1.74
CA PHE A 80 14.73 7.17 -1.49
C PHE A 80 15.16 7.59 -0.07
N GLY A 81 15.50 6.64 0.80
CA GLY A 81 15.88 6.88 2.18
C GLY A 81 17.15 7.72 2.31
N GLY A 82 17.29 8.36 3.47
CA GLY A 82 18.45 9.21 3.80
C GLY A 82 18.44 10.60 3.15
N GLN A 83 17.52 10.88 2.22
CA GLN A 83 17.35 12.20 1.62
C GLN A 83 16.56 13.11 2.56
N GLY A 84 17.25 14.04 3.24
CA GLY A 84 16.62 15.05 4.12
C GLY A 84 16.59 14.72 5.62
N GLY A 85 17.28 13.66 6.06
CA GLY A 85 17.46 13.31 7.48
C GLY A 85 16.38 12.41 8.08
N GLU A 86 16.55 12.03 9.35
CA GLU A 86 15.72 11.03 10.04
C GLU A 86 14.25 11.47 10.19
N GLY A 87 14.00 12.76 10.47
CA GLY A 87 12.64 13.29 10.62
C GLY A 87 11.82 13.25 9.33
N VAL A 88 12.45 13.56 8.20
CA VAL A 88 11.84 13.49 6.86
C VAL A 88 11.53 12.04 6.50
N THR A 89 12.51 11.15 6.74
CA THR A 89 12.35 9.71 6.50
C THR A 89 11.18 9.15 7.30
N ARG A 90 11.10 9.44 8.61
CA ARG A 90 10.01 8.96 9.46
C ARG A 90 8.63 9.46 9.00
N ARG A 91 8.54 10.72 8.58
CA ARG A 91 7.30 11.29 8.02
C ARG A 91 6.87 10.57 6.74
N ASP A 92 7.81 10.30 5.84
CA ASP A 92 7.52 9.62 4.58
C ASP A 92 7.04 8.19 4.83
N LEU A 93 7.67 7.45 5.75
CA LEU A 93 7.24 6.11 6.15
C LEU A 93 5.83 6.13 6.77
N LEU A 94 5.55 7.06 7.69
CA LEU A 94 4.20 7.21 8.27
C LEU A 94 3.15 7.54 7.20
N THR A 95 3.53 8.32 6.19
CA THR A 95 2.65 8.66 5.07
C THR A 95 2.31 7.43 4.24
N ILE A 96 3.28 6.55 3.98
CA ILE A 96 3.06 5.30 3.25
C ILE A 96 2.13 4.37 4.03
N VAL A 97 2.39 4.17 5.32
CA VAL A 97 1.51 3.36 6.18
C VAL A 97 0.08 3.92 6.18
N ALA A 98 -0.08 5.24 6.30
CA ALA A 98 -1.39 5.88 6.27
C ALA A 98 -2.10 5.70 4.92
N ALA A 99 -1.38 5.82 3.81
CA ALA A 99 -1.93 5.61 2.47
C ALA A 99 -2.45 4.17 2.30
N ASN A 100 -1.65 3.18 2.71
CA ASN A 100 -2.00 1.78 2.62
C ASN A 100 -3.23 1.43 3.48
N LEU A 101 -3.25 1.87 4.74
CA LEU A 101 -4.41 1.67 5.63
C LEU A 101 -5.68 2.35 5.11
N LEU A 102 -5.57 3.52 4.48
CA LEU A 102 -6.70 4.18 3.83
C LEU A 102 -7.21 3.39 2.64
N SER A 103 -6.31 2.78 1.85
CA SER A 103 -6.70 1.91 0.75
C SER A 103 -7.43 0.66 1.25
N PHE A 104 -6.94 0.04 2.31
CA PHE A 104 -7.62 -1.07 2.96
C PHE A 104 -9.03 -0.69 3.44
N LEU A 105 -9.14 0.42 4.17
CA LEU A 105 -10.44 0.90 4.66
C LEU A 105 -11.42 1.17 3.51
N ALA A 106 -10.94 1.80 2.43
CA ALA A 106 -11.75 2.04 1.24
C ALA A 106 -12.20 0.73 0.58
N GLY A 107 -11.33 -0.28 0.57
CA GLY A 107 -11.65 -1.65 0.13
C GLY A 107 -12.73 -2.32 0.97
N GLU A 108 -12.63 -2.27 2.31
CA GLU A 108 -13.65 -2.84 3.22
C GLU A 108 -15.00 -2.14 3.07
N VAL A 109 -15.02 -0.81 2.91
CA VAL A 109 -16.25 -0.04 2.66
C VAL A 109 -16.92 -0.50 1.36
N LEU A 110 -16.17 -0.63 0.26
CA LEU A 110 -16.71 -1.12 -1.01
C LEU A 110 -17.18 -2.58 -0.92
N GLY A 111 -16.45 -3.41 -0.16
CA GLY A 111 -16.86 -4.79 0.14
C GLY A 111 -18.19 -4.85 0.88
N ALA A 112 -18.40 -3.97 1.88
CA ALA A 112 -19.64 -3.88 2.63
C ALA A 112 -20.85 -3.46 1.75
N TYR A 113 -20.62 -2.64 0.72
CA TYR A 113 -21.65 -2.26 -0.26
C TYR A 113 -21.86 -3.30 -1.39
N GLY A 114 -21.24 -4.48 -1.32
CA GLY A 114 -21.49 -5.58 -2.26
C GLY A 114 -20.82 -5.43 -3.61
N TRP A 115 -19.75 -4.62 -3.71
CA TRP A 115 -18.95 -4.50 -4.93
C TRP A 115 -18.10 -5.78 -5.13
N PHE A 116 -18.76 -6.85 -5.62
CA PHE A 116 -18.15 -8.15 -5.92
C PHE A 116 -17.02 -8.00 -6.95
N GLY A 117 -15.77 -8.17 -6.54
CA GLY A 117 -14.66 -8.31 -7.49
C GLY A 117 -13.23 -8.12 -6.99
N LEU A 118 -13.01 -7.76 -5.72
CA LEU A 118 -11.67 -7.40 -5.24
C LEU A 118 -10.96 -8.44 -4.38
N PHE A 119 -11.70 -9.31 -3.70
CA PHE A 119 -11.14 -10.36 -2.85
C PHE A 119 -12.02 -11.62 -2.87
N ARG A 120 -11.97 -12.39 -3.96
CA ARG A 120 -12.51 -13.76 -4.01
C ARG A 120 -11.47 -14.68 -4.61
#